data_AF-A0A2R6CW61-F1
#
_entry.id   AF-A0A2R6CW61-F1
#
_cell.length_a   1.000
_cell.length_b   1.000
_cell.length_c   1.000
_cell.angle_alpha   90.00
_cell.angle_beta   90.00
_cell.angle_gamma   90.00
#
_symmetry.space_group_name_H-M   'P 1'
#
loop_
_entity.id
_entity.type
_entity.pdbx_description
1 polymer ?
#
loop_
_entity_poly.entity_id
_entity_poly.type
_entity_poly.pdbx_seq_one_letter_code
_entity_poly.pdbx_strand_id
1 'polypeptide(L)'
;MTAQQLQLLVAATGFAGVIDVALAALAFRNRDVPAAKRFGQLCLVAGAWALVSVPYQLTTSESTAGLLYLCILVCTLAVPPLFCTFALEYAGHGEALTRTRLALLWVPATTYIGFRMTTPLHQLVPGGFGSRLSTASPPLLDPRGCCSSLPR
;
A
#
# COMPACT_ATOMS: atom_id res chain seq x y z
N MET A 1 -6.86 16.15 11.27
CA MET A 1 -5.49 16.32 10.75
C MET A 1 -5.38 17.72 10.19
N THR A 2 -4.43 18.53 10.66
CA THR A 2 -4.25 19.90 10.15
C THR A 2 -3.51 19.86 8.81
N ALA A 3 -3.65 20.91 7.98
CA ALA A 3 -2.94 21.01 6.71
C ALA A 3 -1.42 20.88 6.87
N GLN A 4 -0.88 21.43 7.96
CA GLN A 4 0.54 21.32 8.31
C GLN A 4 0.99 19.88 8.59
N GLN A 5 0.19 19.10 9.32
CA GLN A 5 0.51 17.68 9.60
C GLN A 5 0.57 16.86 8.31
N LEU A 6 -0.35 17.09 7.37
CA LEU A 6 -0.35 16.44 6.06
C LEU A 6 0.93 16.76 5.28
N GLN A 7 1.30 18.03 5.21
CA GLN A 7 2.51 18.46 4.49
C GLN A 7 3.78 17.84 5.06
N LEU A 8 3.91 17.79 6.40
CA LEU A 8 5.05 17.14 7.05
C LEU A 8 5.12 15.65 6.74
N LEU A 9 3.98 14.96 6.77
CA LEU A 9 3.92 13.52 6.49
C LEU A 9 4.26 13.22 5.02
N VAL A 10 3.72 14.01 4.09
CA VAL A 10 4.05 13.90 2.65
C VAL A 10 5.53 14.15 2.39
N ALA A 11 6.09 15.22 2.97
CA ALA A 11 7.49 15.57 2.79
C ALA A 11 8.43 14.49 3.36
N ALA A 12 8.16 14.03 4.58
CA ALA A 12 8.93 12.96 5.22
C ALA A 12 8.85 11.65 4.41
N THR A 13 7.66 11.28 3.92
CA THR A 13 7.47 10.06 3.11
C THR A 13 8.23 10.16 1.79
N GLY A 14 8.13 11.30 1.09
CA GLY A 14 8.86 11.51 -0.16
C GLY A 14 10.37 11.47 0.03
N PHE A 15 10.87 12.12 1.09
CA PHE A 15 12.30 12.14 1.41
C PHE A 15 12.83 10.74 1.75
N ALA A 16 12.10 9.98 2.58
CA ALA A 16 12.43 8.58 2.86
C ALA A 16 12.49 7.75 1.57
N GLY A 17 11.52 7.92 0.67
CA GLY A 17 11.49 7.23 -0.62
C GLY A 17 12.71 7.52 -1.50
N VAL A 18 13.16 8.78 -1.53
CA VAL A 18 14.39 9.18 -2.27
C VAL A 18 15.63 8.54 -1.64
N ILE A 19 15.73 8.54 -0.32
CA ILE A 19 16.84 7.88 0.40
C ILE A 19 16.88 6.40 0.07
N ASP A 20 15.74 5.71 0.12
CA ASP A 20 15.65 4.28 -0.16
C ASP A 20 16.07 3.96 -1.61
N VAL A 21 15.67 4.78 -2.58
CA VAL A 21 16.12 4.62 -3.98
C VAL A 21 17.62 4.86 -4.10
N ALA A 22 18.18 5.84 -3.40
CA ALA A 22 19.62 6.09 -3.38
C ALA A 22 20.39 4.92 -2.76
N LEU A 23 19.90 4.37 -1.64
CA LEU A 23 20.46 3.18 -1.00
C LEU A 23 20.39 1.96 -1.93
N ALA A 24 19.28 1.78 -2.64
CA ALA A 24 19.15 0.73 -3.65
C ALA A 24 20.20 0.88 -4.77
N ALA A 25 20.39 2.09 -5.28
CA ALA A 25 21.41 2.36 -6.30
C ALA A 25 22.84 2.09 -5.78
N LEU A 26 23.15 2.49 -4.54
CA LEU A 26 24.43 2.20 -3.90
C LEU A 26 24.63 0.69 -3.68
N ALA A 27 23.59 -0.03 -3.28
CA ALA A 27 23.63 -1.46 -3.08
C ALA A 27 23.87 -2.21 -4.40
N PHE A 28 23.25 -1.77 -5.51
CA PHE A 28 23.50 -2.35 -6.83
C PHE A 28 24.88 -2.02 -7.41
N ARG A 29 25.46 -0.89 -7.03
CA ARG A 29 26.86 -0.56 -7.37
C ARG A 29 27.85 -1.46 -6.63
N ASN A 30 27.58 -1.77 -5.37
CA ASN A 30 28.41 -2.65 -4.55
C ASN A 30 27.95 -4.12 -4.59
N ARG A 31 27.61 -4.62 -5.78
CA ARG A 31 27.06 -5.97 -6.00
C ARG A 31 28.01 -7.11 -5.62
N ASP A 32 29.28 -6.81 -5.38
CA ASP A 32 30.32 -7.78 -5.02
C ASP A 32 30.21 -8.22 -3.54
N VAL A 33 29.45 -7.47 -2.72
CA VAL A 33 29.17 -7.82 -1.33
C VAL A 33 27.98 -8.79 -1.27
N PRO A 34 28.09 -9.93 -0.57
CA PRO A 34 26.98 -10.88 -0.42
C PRO A 34 25.76 -10.19 0.21
N ALA A 35 24.56 -10.54 -0.25
CA ALA A 35 23.27 -9.93 0.12
C ALA A 35 23.03 -8.47 -0.31
N ALA A 36 24.03 -7.74 -0.84
CA ALA A 36 23.84 -6.35 -1.29
C ALA A 36 22.74 -6.21 -2.35
N LYS A 37 22.64 -7.17 -3.27
CA LYS A 37 21.57 -7.18 -4.28
C LYS A 37 20.18 -7.32 -3.68
N ARG A 38 20.00 -8.18 -2.67
CA ARG A 38 18.70 -8.38 -2.00
C ARG A 38 18.30 -7.19 -1.16
N PHE A 39 19.27 -6.62 -0.45
CA PHE A 39 19.08 -5.36 0.26
C PHE A 39 18.64 -4.25 -0.71
N GLY A 40 19.32 -4.11 -1.85
CA GLY A 40 18.95 -3.14 -2.87
C GLY A 40 17.53 -3.34 -3.42
N GLN A 41 17.10 -4.58 -3.64
CA GLN A 41 15.72 -4.88 -4.03
C GLN A 41 14.70 -4.46 -2.96
N LEU A 42 15.01 -4.70 -1.68
CA LEU A 42 14.15 -4.33 -0.56
C LEU A 42 14.02 -2.81 -0.43
N CYS A 43 15.16 -2.09 -0.47
CA CYS A 43 15.17 -0.63 -0.50
C CYS A 43 14.41 -0.09 -1.72
N LEU A 44 14.55 -0.70 -2.90
CA LEU A 44 13.84 -0.25 -4.09
C LEU A 44 12.31 -0.39 -3.94
N VAL A 45 11.85 -1.51 -3.37
CA VAL A 45 10.42 -1.72 -3.09
C VAL A 45 9.90 -0.77 -2.01
N ALA A 46 10.67 -0.54 -0.94
CA ALA A 46 10.33 0.43 0.10
C ALA A 46 10.27 1.87 -0.46
N GLY A 47 11.25 2.24 -1.27
CA GLY A 47 11.28 3.53 -1.96
C GLY A 47 10.11 3.69 -2.93
N ALA A 48 9.79 2.66 -3.72
CA ALA A 48 8.61 2.68 -4.58
C ALA A 48 7.31 2.82 -3.77
N TRP A 49 7.16 2.10 -2.66
CA TRP A 49 6.02 2.22 -1.76
C TRP A 49 5.86 3.66 -1.23
N ALA A 50 6.95 4.27 -0.77
CA ALA A 50 6.95 5.63 -0.25
C ALA A 50 6.62 6.66 -1.34
N LEU A 51 7.22 6.53 -2.52
CA LEU A 51 7.00 7.44 -3.65
C LEU A 51 5.58 7.34 -4.21
N VAL A 52 4.96 6.16 -4.22
CA VAL A 52 3.54 5.98 -4.61
C VAL A 52 2.59 6.47 -3.51
N SER A 53 3.01 6.42 -2.24
CA SER A 53 2.21 6.90 -1.12
C SER A 53 2.01 8.42 -1.12
N VAL A 54 2.97 9.19 -1.67
CA VAL A 54 2.85 10.66 -1.82
C VAL A 54 1.64 11.08 -2.68
N PRO A 55 1.54 10.68 -3.97
CA PRO A 55 0.38 11.04 -4.78
C PRO A 55 -0.92 10.41 -4.26
N TYR A 56 -0.86 9.27 -3.56
CA TYR A 56 -2.05 8.67 -2.94
C TYR A 56 -2.65 9.58 -1.87
N GLN A 57 -1.81 10.26 -1.08
CA GLN A 57 -2.27 11.20 -0.05
C GLN A 57 -2.74 12.54 -0.61
N LEU A 58 -2.24 12.92 -1.80
CA LEU A 58 -2.57 14.18 -2.45
C LEU A 58 -3.75 14.08 -3.44
N THR A 59 -4.12 12.87 -3.85
CA THR A 59 -5.16 12.70 -4.86
C THR A 59 -6.55 12.95 -4.27
N THR A 60 -7.36 13.69 -5.02
CA THR A 60 -8.80 13.88 -4.76
C THR A 60 -9.67 13.00 -5.65
N SER A 61 -9.06 12.36 -6.67
CA SER A 61 -9.73 11.47 -7.60
C SER A 61 -9.82 10.08 -7.00
N GLU A 62 -11.04 9.59 -6.88
CA GLU A 62 -11.32 8.26 -6.34
C GLU A 62 -10.63 7.18 -7.19
N SER A 63 -10.73 7.27 -8.53
CA SER A 63 -10.20 6.24 -9.45
C SER A 63 -8.67 6.16 -9.36
N THR A 64 -8.02 7.32 -9.23
CA THR A 64 -6.58 7.43 -9.03
C THR A 64 -6.17 6.87 -7.67
N ALA A 65 -6.95 7.14 -6.61
CA ALA A 65 -6.70 6.57 -5.28
C ALA A 65 -6.77 5.05 -5.29
N GLY A 66 -7.74 4.46 -6.01
CA GLY A 66 -7.87 3.01 -6.17
C GLY A 66 -6.63 2.38 -6.82
N LEU A 67 -6.16 2.95 -7.93
CA LEU A 67 -4.96 2.48 -8.63
C LEU A 67 -3.70 2.60 -7.75
N LEU A 68 -3.49 3.77 -7.13
CA LEU A 68 -2.33 3.99 -6.28
C LEU A 68 -2.34 3.07 -5.06
N TYR A 69 -3.51 2.81 -4.49
CA TYR A 69 -3.65 1.88 -3.37
C TYR A 69 -3.31 0.43 -3.77
N LEU A 70 -3.66 0.00 -4.99
CA LEU A 70 -3.22 -1.30 -5.51
C LEU A 70 -1.69 -1.36 -5.65
N CYS A 71 -1.06 -0.29 -6.14
CA CYS A 71 0.39 -0.20 -6.23
C CYS A 71 1.07 -0.27 -4.85
N ILE A 72 0.54 0.47 -3.86
CA ILE A 72 0.98 0.42 -2.46
C ILE A 72 0.92 -1.02 -1.95
N LEU A 73 -0.20 -1.71 -2.19
CA LEU A 73 -0.39 -3.09 -1.76
C LEU A 73 0.59 -4.07 -2.38
N VAL A 74 0.86 -3.95 -3.68
CA VAL A 74 1.86 -4.76 -4.37
C VAL A 74 3.23 -4.56 -3.71
N CYS A 75 3.61 -3.31 -3.43
CA CYS A 75 4.87 -3.03 -2.76
C CYS A 75 4.91 -3.61 -1.34
N THR A 76 3.85 -3.41 -0.54
CA THR A 76 3.76 -3.96 0.82
C THR A 76 3.86 -5.48 0.84
N LEU A 77 3.21 -6.17 -0.09
CA LEU A 77 3.22 -7.63 -0.17
C LEU A 77 4.55 -8.20 -0.70
N ALA A 78 5.33 -7.38 -1.41
CA ALA A 78 6.69 -7.75 -1.82
C ALA A 78 7.71 -7.64 -0.68
N VAL A 79 7.43 -6.88 0.39
CA VAL A 79 8.37 -6.69 1.51
C VAL A 79 8.67 -8.00 2.26
N PRO A 80 7.69 -8.78 2.76
CA PRO A 80 8.00 -10.02 3.48
C PRO A 80 8.86 -11.01 2.70
N PRO A 81 8.56 -11.35 1.42
CA PRO A 81 9.38 -12.31 0.71
C PRO A 81 10.80 -11.78 0.47
N LEU A 82 10.94 -10.50 0.09
CA LEU A 82 12.26 -9.88 -0.09
C LEU A 82 13.04 -9.84 1.22
N PHE A 83 12.40 -9.50 2.33
CA PHE A 83 13.03 -9.47 3.65
C PHE A 83 13.55 -10.84 4.06
N CYS A 84 12.77 -11.91 3.90
CA CYS A 84 13.24 -13.26 4.18
C CYS A 84 14.40 -13.67 3.26
N THR A 85 14.35 -13.33 1.97
CA THR A 85 15.47 -13.62 1.06
C THR A 85 16.74 -12.89 1.46
N PHE A 86 16.61 -11.62 1.86
CA PHE A 86 17.72 -10.82 2.37
C PHE A 86 18.26 -11.41 3.67
N ALA A 87 17.41 -11.72 4.64
CA ALA A 87 17.81 -12.26 5.94
C ALA A 87 18.56 -13.61 5.80
N LEU A 88 18.08 -14.50 4.94
CA LEU A 88 18.73 -15.79 4.67
C LEU A 88 20.09 -15.62 3.97
N GLU A 89 20.18 -14.73 2.98
CA GLU A 89 21.43 -14.46 2.27
C GLU A 89 22.44 -13.76 3.19
N TYR A 90 21.98 -12.84 4.03
CA TYR A 90 22.78 -12.16 5.05
C TYR A 90 23.30 -13.12 6.13
N ALA A 91 22.50 -14.11 6.53
CA ALA A 91 22.90 -15.15 7.47
C ALA A 91 23.85 -16.20 6.86
N GLY A 92 24.22 -16.08 5.58
CA GLY A 92 25.07 -17.06 4.89
C GLY A 92 24.34 -18.34 4.47
N HIS A 93 23.00 -18.37 4.59
CA HIS A 93 22.16 -19.51 4.19
C HIS A 93 21.54 -19.32 2.80
N GLY A 94 22.24 -18.61 1.89
CA GLY A 94 21.76 -18.38 0.52
C GLY A 94 21.49 -19.69 -0.25
N GLU A 95 22.24 -20.75 0.02
CA GLU A 95 22.04 -22.07 -0.59
C GLU A 95 20.71 -22.74 -0.20
N ALA A 96 20.12 -22.33 0.93
CA ALA A 96 18.81 -22.81 1.36
C ALA A 96 17.65 -22.18 0.55
N LEU A 97 17.91 -21.12 -0.24
CA LEU A 97 16.93 -20.55 -1.18
C LEU A 97 16.87 -21.36 -2.48
N THR A 98 16.11 -22.45 -2.45
CA THR A 98 15.71 -23.12 -3.69
C THR A 98 14.61 -22.31 -4.38
N ARG A 99 14.51 -22.42 -5.71
CA ARG A 99 13.44 -21.76 -6.51
C ARG A 99 12.05 -22.09 -5.96
N THR A 100 11.85 -23.31 -5.46
CA THR A 100 10.60 -23.77 -4.85
C THR A 100 10.26 -23.02 -3.56
N ARG A 101 11.24 -22.84 -2.66
CA ARG A 101 11.03 -22.10 -1.40
C ARG A 101 10.76 -20.62 -1.66
N LEU A 102 11.45 -20.05 -2.66
CA LEU A 102 11.18 -18.68 -3.11
C LEU A 102 9.74 -18.56 -3.64
N ALA A 103 9.30 -19.48 -4.51
CA ALA A 103 7.94 -19.47 -5.04
C ALA A 103 6.89 -19.60 -3.93
N LEU A 104 7.09 -20.50 -2.96
CA LEU A 104 6.21 -20.66 -1.79
C LEU A 104 6.09 -19.38 -0.97
N LEU A 105 7.17 -18.61 -0.86
CA LEU A 105 7.18 -17.32 -0.17
C LEU A 105 6.27 -16.28 -0.82
N TRP A 106 6.12 -16.35 -2.15
CA TRP A 106 5.26 -15.45 -2.91
C TRP A 106 3.80 -15.89 -2.95
N VAL A 107 3.49 -17.15 -2.65
CA VAL A 107 2.11 -17.68 -2.73
C VAL A 107 1.12 -16.86 -1.89
N PRO A 108 1.36 -16.52 -0.62
CA PRO A 108 0.41 -15.73 0.16
C PRO A 108 0.16 -14.34 -0.45
N ALA A 109 1.22 -13.70 -0.93
CA ALA A 109 1.17 -12.38 -1.55
C ALA A 109 0.36 -12.39 -2.85
N THR A 110 0.66 -13.33 -3.77
CA THR A 110 -0.03 -13.43 -5.06
C THR A 110 -1.47 -13.88 -4.90
N THR A 111 -1.73 -14.80 -3.96
CA THR A 111 -3.09 -15.28 -3.65
C THR A 111 -3.96 -14.14 -3.12
N TYR A 112 -3.44 -13.32 -2.21
CA TYR A 112 -4.17 -12.15 -1.70
C TYR A 112 -4.49 -11.14 -2.80
N ILE A 113 -3.52 -10.84 -3.68
CA ILE A 113 -3.75 -9.95 -4.83
C ILE A 113 -4.83 -10.53 -5.75
N GLY A 114 -4.77 -11.83 -6.04
CA GLY A 114 -5.77 -12.52 -6.86
C GLY A 114 -7.17 -12.47 -6.26
N PHE A 115 -7.31 -12.74 -4.96
CA PHE A 115 -8.59 -12.60 -4.24
C PHE A 115 -9.12 -11.17 -4.30
N ARG A 116 -8.24 -10.18 -4.16
CA ARG A 116 -8.63 -8.78 -4.22
C ARG A 116 -9.09 -8.35 -5.61
N MET A 117 -8.46 -8.84 -6.67
CA MET A 117 -8.89 -8.55 -8.04
C MET A 117 -10.21 -9.22 -8.39
N THR A 118 -10.52 -10.36 -7.77
CA THR A 118 -11.78 -11.09 -7.95
C THR A 118 -12.90 -10.61 -7.03
N THR A 119 -12.63 -9.66 -6.12
CA THR A 119 -13.66 -9.06 -5.23
C THR A 119 -14.92 -8.57 -5.95
N PRO A 120 -14.87 -7.92 -7.15
CA PRO A 120 -16.07 -7.52 -7.88
C PRO A 120 -16.99 -8.69 -8.21
N LEU A 121 -16.44 -9.92 -8.36
CA LEU A 121 -17.19 -11.12 -8.71
C LEU A 121 -17.83 -11.80 -7.50
N HIS A 122 -17.32 -11.58 -6.29
CA HIS A 122 -17.68 -12.38 -5.11
C HIS A 122 -18.22 -11.56 -3.92
N GLN A 123 -18.27 -10.22 -4.02
CA GLN A 123 -18.72 -9.30 -2.96
C GLN A 123 -18.07 -9.53 -1.59
N LEU A 124 -16.89 -10.16 -1.54
CA LEU A 124 -16.22 -10.59 -0.30
C LEU A 124 -15.69 -9.44 0.57
N VAL A 125 -15.73 -8.20 0.07
CA VAL A 125 -15.41 -6.99 0.84
C VAL A 125 -16.64 -6.08 0.88
N PRO A 126 -17.35 -6.01 2.02
CA PRO A 126 -18.36 -4.98 2.25
C PRO A 126 -17.72 -3.60 2.13
N GLY A 127 -18.21 -2.77 1.20
CA GLY A 127 -17.65 -1.44 0.93
C GLY A 127 -16.89 -1.34 -0.39
N GLY A 128 -17.31 -2.08 -1.41
CA GLY A 128 -16.94 -1.77 -2.79
C GLY A 128 -17.15 -0.28 -3.08
N PHE A 129 -16.18 0.31 -3.75
CA PHE A 129 -16.08 1.73 -4.11
C PHE A 129 -17.40 2.35 -4.64
N GLY A 130 -18.20 1.58 -5.38
CA GLY A 130 -19.51 2.03 -5.88
C GLY A 130 -20.63 2.16 -4.84
N SER A 131 -20.49 1.59 -3.64
CA SER A 131 -21.57 1.59 -2.62
C SER A 131 -21.74 2.92 -1.89
N ARG A 132 -20.74 3.82 -1.92
CA ARG A 132 -20.85 5.17 -1.32
C ARG A 132 -21.61 6.18 -2.18
N LEU A 133 -21.85 5.87 -3.46
CA LEU A 133 -22.61 6.75 -4.36
C LEU A 133 -24.13 6.62 -4.17
N SER A 134 -24.62 5.55 -3.52
CA SER A 134 -26.06 5.31 -3.38
C SER A 134 -26.66 5.78 -2.06
N THR A 135 -25.87 6.22 -1.08
CA THR A 135 -26.37 6.62 0.26
C THR A 135 -26.16 8.09 0.60
N ALA A 136 -25.65 8.91 -0.33
CA ALA A 136 -25.50 10.35 -0.13
C ALA A 136 -26.73 11.17 -0.59
N SER A 137 -27.93 10.60 -0.49
CA SER A 137 -29.14 11.41 -0.39
C SER A 137 -29.39 11.65 1.10
N PRO A 138 -29.12 12.85 1.63
CA PRO A 138 -29.55 13.18 2.99
C PRO A 138 -31.08 13.05 3.04
N PRO A 139 -31.66 12.49 4.11
CA PRO A 139 -33.09 12.57 4.31
C PRO A 139 -33.46 14.05 4.31
N LEU A 140 -34.28 14.43 3.34
CA LEU A 140 -34.85 15.76 3.20
C LEU A 140 -35.65 16.01 4.48
N LEU A 141 -35.07 16.76 5.42
CA LEU A 141 -35.72 17.21 6.65
C LEU A 141 -36.99 17.95 6.23
N ASP A 142 -38.15 17.34 6.48
CA ASP A 142 -39.45 18.00 6.32
C ASP A 142 -39.57 19.11 7.38
N PRO A 143 -39.59 20.40 6.98
CA PRO A 143 -39.64 21.50 7.94
C PRO A 143 -41.04 21.71 8.56
N ARG A 144 -42.03 20.86 8.28
CA ARG A 144 -43.42 21.04 8.77
C ARG A 144 -43.77 20.34 10.09
N GLY A 145 -42.82 19.68 10.75
CA GLY A 145 -43.09 18.86 11.96
C GLY A 145 -43.15 19.59 13.31
N CYS A 146 -42.72 20.85 13.44
CA CYS A 146 -42.47 21.46 14.77
C CYS A 146 -43.63 22.25 15.40
N CYS A 147 -44.83 22.28 14.82
CA CYS A 147 -45.96 23.04 15.37
C CYS A 147 -47.14 22.16 15.78
N SER A 148 -47.00 21.26 16.76
CA SER A 148 -48.17 20.60 17.35
C SER A 148 -47.95 19.93 18.73
N SER A 149 -47.41 20.63 19.73
CA SER A 149 -47.64 20.19 21.12
C SER A 149 -47.31 21.26 22.17
N LEU A 150 -48.30 22.12 22.42
CA LEU A 150 -48.53 22.76 23.72
C LEU A 150 -49.54 21.90 24.49
N PRO A 151 -49.44 21.84 25.83
CA PRO A 151 -50.63 21.96 26.66
C PRO A 151 -50.55 23.16 27.61
N ARG A 152 -51.73 23.74 27.82
CA ARG A 152 -52.03 24.96 28.59
C ARG A 152 -51.78 24.83 30.08
#